data_AF-T1HBJ1-F1
#
_entry.id   AF-T1HBJ1-F1
#
_cell.length_a   1.000
_cell.length_b   1.000
_cell.length_c   1.000
_cell.angle_alpha   90.00
_cell.angle_beta   90.00
_cell.angle_gamma   90.00
#
_symmetry.space_group_name_H-M   'P 1'
#
loop_
_entity.id
_entity.type
_entity.pdbx_description
1 polymer ?
#
loop_
_entity_poly.entity_id
_entity_poly.type
_entity_poly.pdbx_seq_one_letter_code
_entity_poly.pdbx_strand_id
1 'polypeptide(L)'
;MVGGANSWCGECRIECIDTLELRSASERGFLRAGSGVDTPLAMGDVMAALRWIKENIGSFGGDPKRVTLMGHDTGAALANLLLISPQAKGLFCRVALVSGSILSPWAISQDPIGLRERVSNELGCKNSAPNKEDLVRCLRGLPLSAIINLRPTPPRFLTAIGPWTSRVEPSVAVEGAGEPFLSSQLLLGTTSTESYLDLNNQDIQYGIEEDQRNRVLRTYVRNAYVYHLNEIFSTVRNEYTDWEKPIQHPINLRDSTLEALSDGHTVAPLLRLAYLHSRRGAPTYFYHFNYQTKESDYPQVEIRY
;
A
#
# COMPACT_ATOMS: atom_id res chain seq x y z
N MET A 1 12.10 -4.98 4.05
CA MET A 1 11.96 -6.22 3.25
C MET A 1 10.67 -6.10 2.45
N VAL A 2 10.72 -6.10 1.12
CA VAL A 2 9.53 -6.44 0.33
C VAL A 2 9.38 -7.93 0.54
N GLY A 3 8.46 -8.36 1.40
CA GLY A 3 8.17 -9.78 1.58
C GLY A 3 7.74 -10.36 0.24
N GLY A 4 8.63 -11.11 -0.40
CA GLY A 4 8.30 -11.82 -1.64
C GLY A 4 7.25 -12.89 -1.34
N ALA A 5 6.39 -13.20 -2.31
CA ALA A 5 5.33 -14.20 -2.15
C ALA A 5 5.83 -15.57 -1.65
N ASN A 6 7.11 -15.90 -1.86
CA ASN A 6 7.80 -17.08 -1.31
C ASN A 6 7.79 -17.20 0.24
N SER A 7 7.48 -16.13 0.99
CA SER A 7 7.34 -16.23 2.45
C SER A 7 5.95 -16.73 2.89
N TRP A 8 5.00 -16.88 1.96
CA TRP A 8 3.64 -17.33 2.24
C TRP A 8 3.51 -18.81 1.89
N CYS A 9 3.64 -19.69 2.89
CA CYS A 9 3.36 -21.13 2.74
C CYS A 9 1.94 -21.44 3.22
N GLY A 10 1.11 -22.04 2.35
CA GLY A 10 -0.27 -22.41 2.65
C GLY A 10 -0.45 -23.70 3.45
N GLU A 11 0.63 -24.41 3.78
CA GLU A 11 0.60 -25.80 4.30
C GLU A 11 -0.01 -25.95 5.71
N CYS A 12 -0.18 -24.86 6.48
CA CYS A 12 -0.58 -24.92 7.88
C CYS A 12 -2.07 -24.68 8.16
N ARG A 13 -2.98 -24.75 7.17
CA ARG A 13 -4.43 -24.56 7.40
C ARG A 13 -5.32 -25.60 6.71
N ILE A 14 -6.50 -25.80 7.29
CA ILE A 14 -7.58 -26.70 6.81
C ILE A 14 -8.39 -26.03 5.65
N GLU A 15 -8.00 -24.84 5.20
CA GLU A 15 -8.66 -24.08 4.13
C GLU A 15 -7.80 -24.08 2.85
N CYS A 16 -8.43 -24.08 1.67
CA CYS A 16 -7.73 -23.89 0.42
C CYS A 16 -7.16 -22.47 0.36
N ILE A 17 -5.83 -22.34 0.47
CA ILE A 17 -5.12 -21.07 0.31
C ILE A 17 -4.53 -21.03 -1.09
N ASP A 18 -5.16 -20.27 -1.97
CA ASP A 18 -4.56 -19.89 -3.25
C ASP A 18 -3.71 -18.63 -3.04
N THR A 19 -2.38 -18.80 -3.00
CA THR A 19 -1.46 -17.67 -3.02
C THR A 19 -1.29 -17.22 -4.46
N LEU A 20 -1.93 -16.11 -4.82
CA LEU A 20 -1.65 -15.46 -6.09
C LEU A 20 -0.28 -14.76 -5.96
N GLU A 21 0.77 -15.34 -6.53
CA GLU A 21 2.05 -14.63 -6.71
C GLU A 21 1.83 -13.47 -7.69
N LEU A 22 1.37 -12.33 -7.16
CA LEU A 22 1.55 -11.05 -7.82
C LEU A 22 3.02 -10.69 -7.65
N ARG A 23 3.92 -11.37 -8.38
CA ARG A 23 5.33 -10.96 -8.50
C ARG A 23 5.31 -9.52 -9.00
N SER A 24 5.38 -8.58 -8.05
CA SER A 24 5.39 -7.13 -8.27
C SER A 24 4.65 -6.79 -9.55
N ALA A 25 3.30 -6.93 -9.56
CA ALA A 25 2.48 -6.84 -10.78
C ALA A 25 3.14 -5.85 -11.73
N SER A 26 3.76 -6.41 -12.78
CA SER A 26 4.95 -5.84 -13.45
C SER A 26 4.81 -4.34 -13.65
N GLU A 27 5.89 -3.58 -13.73
CA GLU A 27 5.82 -2.13 -13.99
C GLU A 27 4.83 -1.77 -15.12
N ARG A 28 4.60 -2.69 -16.08
CA ARG A 28 3.53 -2.66 -17.09
C ARG A 28 2.08 -2.67 -16.56
N GLY A 29 1.76 -3.41 -15.51
CA GLY A 29 0.44 -3.62 -14.91
C GLY A 29 -0.17 -2.35 -14.30
N PHE A 30 0.68 -1.42 -13.85
CA PHE A 30 0.26 -0.14 -13.29
C PHE A 30 0.58 1.05 -14.19
N LEU A 31 1.38 0.88 -15.26
CA LEU A 31 1.55 1.91 -16.27
C LEU A 31 0.22 2.20 -16.98
N ARG A 32 -0.24 3.44 -16.88
CA ARG A 32 -1.46 3.89 -17.54
C ARG A 32 -1.25 3.97 -19.05
N ALA A 33 -1.63 2.93 -19.78
CA ALA A 33 -1.39 2.84 -21.22
C ALA A 33 -2.16 3.92 -22.04
N GLY A 34 -3.39 4.27 -21.66
CA GLY A 34 -4.24 5.18 -22.45
C GLY A 34 -5.39 5.83 -21.69
N SER A 35 -6.18 6.67 -22.39
CA SER A 35 -7.34 7.38 -21.82
C SER A 35 -8.64 6.58 -21.77
N GLY A 36 -8.71 5.41 -22.44
CA GLY A 36 -9.88 4.53 -22.43
C GLY A 36 -9.79 3.36 -21.46
N VAL A 37 -8.71 3.28 -20.67
CA VAL A 37 -8.56 2.27 -19.61
C VAL A 37 -8.74 2.99 -18.28
N ASP A 38 -9.84 2.69 -17.59
CA ASP A 38 -10.20 3.28 -16.30
C ASP A 38 -9.78 2.39 -15.11
N THR A 39 -9.16 1.25 -15.37
CA THR A 39 -8.77 0.26 -14.37
C THR A 39 -7.33 -0.19 -14.60
N PRO A 40 -6.46 -0.20 -13.57
CA PRO A 40 -5.10 -0.73 -13.71
C PRO A 40 -5.11 -2.17 -14.24
N LEU A 41 -4.20 -2.52 -15.16
CA LEU A 41 -4.14 -3.86 -15.75
C LEU A 41 -3.90 -4.94 -14.68
N ALA A 42 -3.06 -4.64 -13.69
CA ALA A 42 -2.82 -5.51 -12.54
C ALA A 42 -4.11 -5.84 -11.76
N MET A 43 -5.06 -4.91 -11.69
CA MET A 43 -6.36 -5.17 -11.06
C MET A 43 -7.21 -6.10 -11.93
N GLY A 44 -7.13 -5.96 -13.26
CA GLY A 44 -7.75 -6.89 -14.21
C GLY A 44 -7.23 -8.33 -14.08
N ASP A 45 -5.92 -8.49 -13.89
CA ASP A 45 -5.29 -9.81 -13.69
C ASP A 45 -5.81 -10.48 -12.40
N VAL A 46 -5.88 -9.74 -11.29
CA VAL A 46 -6.44 -10.26 -10.03
C VAL A 46 -7.91 -10.61 -10.18
N MET A 47 -8.70 -9.77 -10.88
CA MET A 47 -10.11 -10.07 -11.12
C MET A 47 -10.29 -11.31 -12.00
N ALA A 48 -9.44 -11.53 -12.99
CA ALA A 48 -9.47 -12.73 -13.82
C ALA A 48 -9.14 -13.98 -12.98
N ALA A 49 -8.12 -13.90 -12.12
CA ALA A 49 -7.79 -14.96 -11.18
C ALA A 49 -8.95 -15.27 -10.22
N LEU A 50 -9.58 -14.24 -9.63
CA LEU A 50 -10.73 -14.41 -8.75
C LEU A 50 -11.94 -15.02 -9.46
N ARG A 51 -12.17 -14.70 -10.74
CA ARG A 51 -13.21 -15.36 -11.55
C ARG A 51 -12.88 -16.84 -11.74
N TRP A 52 -11.63 -17.15 -12.09
CA TRP A 52 -11.19 -18.53 -12.23
C TRP A 52 -11.36 -19.32 -10.92
N ILE A 53 -10.95 -18.75 -9.78
CA ILE A 53 -11.15 -19.36 -8.47
C ILE A 53 -12.64 -19.62 -8.25
N LYS A 54 -13.51 -18.63 -8.45
CA LYS A 54 -14.95 -18.79 -8.26
C LYS A 54 -15.57 -19.87 -9.15
N GLU A 55 -15.04 -20.07 -10.36
CA GLU A 55 -15.52 -21.08 -11.31
C GLU A 55 -14.95 -22.48 -11.02
N ASN A 56 -13.74 -22.59 -10.46
CA ASN A 56 -13.00 -23.85 -10.39
C ASN A 56 -12.75 -24.37 -8.96
N ILE A 57 -12.81 -23.53 -7.92
CA ILE A 57 -12.44 -23.91 -6.54
C ILE A 57 -13.31 -25.04 -5.98
N GLY A 58 -14.52 -25.19 -6.50
CA GLY A 58 -15.41 -26.31 -6.16
C GLY A 58 -14.78 -27.68 -6.43
N SER A 59 -13.98 -27.80 -7.49
CA SER A 59 -13.26 -29.04 -7.83
C SER A 59 -12.13 -29.36 -6.85
N PHE A 60 -11.65 -28.36 -6.11
CA PHE A 60 -10.62 -28.50 -5.08
C PHE A 60 -11.21 -28.64 -3.68
N GLY A 61 -12.54 -28.74 -3.56
CA GLY A 61 -13.24 -28.86 -2.27
C GLY A 61 -13.50 -27.53 -1.56
N GLY A 62 -13.19 -26.40 -2.19
CA GLY A 62 -13.51 -25.07 -1.65
C GLY A 62 -14.92 -24.61 -2.02
N ASP A 63 -15.42 -23.61 -1.29
CA ASP A 63 -16.75 -23.04 -1.52
C ASP A 63 -16.63 -21.69 -2.27
N PRO A 64 -17.10 -21.60 -3.53
CA PRO A 64 -17.03 -20.38 -4.32
C PRO A 64 -17.85 -19.21 -3.75
N LYS A 65 -18.75 -19.47 -2.78
CA LYS A 65 -19.50 -18.43 -2.06
C LYS A 65 -18.76 -17.88 -0.83
N ARG A 66 -17.67 -18.52 -0.39
CA ARG A 66 -16.92 -18.17 0.82
C ARG A 66 -15.47 -17.78 0.51
N VAL A 67 -15.24 -17.10 -0.60
CA VAL A 67 -13.93 -16.57 -0.98
C VAL A 67 -13.59 -15.33 -0.13
N THR A 68 -12.41 -15.35 0.51
CA THR A 68 -11.84 -14.24 1.28
C THR A 68 -10.60 -13.72 0.58
N LEU A 69 -10.56 -12.42 0.29
CA LEU A 69 -9.39 -11.76 -0.30
C LEU A 69 -8.52 -11.17 0.82
N MET A 70 -7.25 -11.56 0.90
CA MET A 70 -6.31 -11.01 1.88
C MET A 70 -5.15 -10.32 1.18
N GLY A 71 -4.73 -9.17 1.71
CA GLY A 71 -3.55 -8.45 1.23
C GLY A 71 -2.75 -7.86 2.38
N HIS A 72 -1.44 -7.77 2.20
CA HIS A 72 -0.51 -7.08 3.09
C HIS A 72 0.13 -5.90 2.37
N ASP A 73 0.30 -4.76 3.04
CA ASP A 73 1.00 -3.57 2.51
C ASP A 73 0.40 -3.12 1.16
N THR A 74 1.17 -3.05 0.07
CA THR A 74 0.67 -2.73 -1.27
C THR A 74 -0.39 -3.72 -1.78
N GLY A 75 -0.35 -4.98 -1.35
CA GLY A 75 -1.38 -5.96 -1.63
C GLY A 75 -2.70 -5.64 -0.91
N ALA A 76 -2.64 -5.08 0.30
CA ALA A 76 -3.82 -4.61 1.02
C ALA A 76 -4.45 -3.41 0.30
N ALA A 77 -3.64 -2.46 -0.19
CA ALA A 77 -4.12 -1.36 -1.01
C ALA A 77 -4.84 -1.85 -2.29
N LEU A 78 -4.29 -2.86 -2.97
CA LEU A 78 -4.92 -3.46 -4.15
C LEU A 78 -6.23 -4.19 -3.81
N ALA A 79 -6.27 -4.96 -2.71
CA ALA A 79 -7.47 -5.60 -2.21
C ALA A 79 -8.56 -4.58 -1.84
N ASN A 80 -8.17 -3.46 -1.23
CA ASN A 80 -9.07 -2.36 -0.93
C ASN A 80 -9.60 -1.70 -2.22
N LEU A 81 -8.77 -1.52 -3.25
CA LEU A 81 -9.22 -0.98 -4.54
C LEU A 81 -10.24 -1.90 -5.21
N LEU A 82 -10.04 -3.21 -5.13
CA LEU A 82 -11.01 -4.22 -5.59
C LEU A 82 -12.32 -4.14 -4.79
N LEU A 83 -12.24 -3.98 -3.47
CA LEU A 83 -13.41 -3.87 -2.59
C LEU A 83 -14.32 -2.69 -2.95
N ILE A 84 -13.76 -1.56 -3.36
CA ILE A 84 -14.55 -0.38 -3.77
C ILE A 84 -14.94 -0.39 -5.26
N SER A 85 -14.37 -1.31 -6.04
CA SER A 85 -14.64 -1.40 -7.48
C SER A 85 -15.96 -2.12 -7.78
N PRO A 86 -16.89 -1.50 -8.52
CA PRO A 86 -18.12 -2.16 -8.97
C PRO A 86 -17.86 -3.41 -9.81
N GLN A 87 -16.74 -3.46 -10.53
CA GLN A 87 -16.43 -4.57 -11.44
C GLN A 87 -16.03 -5.85 -10.69
N ALA A 88 -15.60 -5.74 -9.43
CA ALA A 88 -15.24 -6.88 -8.58
C ALA A 88 -16.41 -7.42 -7.76
N LYS A 89 -17.64 -6.89 -7.97
CA LYS A 89 -18.83 -7.30 -7.23
C LYS A 89 -19.05 -8.81 -7.31
N GLY A 90 -19.16 -9.44 -6.14
CA GLY A 90 -19.47 -10.85 -6.00
C GLY A 90 -18.32 -11.80 -6.34
N LEU A 91 -17.09 -11.31 -6.53
CA LEU A 91 -15.91 -12.17 -6.70
C LEU A 91 -15.38 -12.72 -5.37
N PHE A 92 -15.60 -11.98 -4.28
CA PHE A 92 -15.28 -12.36 -2.90
C PHE A 92 -16.38 -11.82 -1.97
N CYS A 93 -16.41 -12.33 -0.73
CA CYS A 93 -17.38 -11.94 0.29
C CYS A 93 -16.74 -11.36 1.56
N ARG A 94 -15.43 -11.56 1.73
CA ARG A 94 -14.66 -11.04 2.86
C ARG A 94 -13.34 -10.49 2.37
N VAL A 95 -12.85 -9.47 3.06
CA VAL A 95 -11.56 -8.85 2.79
C VAL A 95 -10.78 -8.70 4.08
N ALA A 96 -9.50 -9.08 4.06
CA ALA A 96 -8.55 -8.85 5.13
C ALA A 96 -7.43 -7.93 4.64
N LEU A 97 -7.33 -6.74 5.24
CA LEU A 97 -6.34 -5.73 4.93
C LEU A 97 -5.33 -5.66 6.08
N VAL A 98 -4.07 -5.98 5.80
CA VAL A 98 -3.00 -5.96 6.81
C VAL A 98 -2.00 -4.87 6.46
N SER A 99 -1.81 -3.93 7.38
CA SER A 99 -0.80 -2.86 7.29
C SER A 99 -0.88 -2.05 5.99
N GLY A 100 -2.09 -1.82 5.46
CA GLY A 100 -2.25 -1.05 4.23
C GLY A 100 -3.68 -0.76 3.83
N SER A 101 -3.89 0.42 3.24
CA SER A 101 -5.18 0.84 2.70
C SER A 101 -4.97 1.73 1.47
N ILE A 102 -6.02 1.91 0.67
CA ILE A 102 -5.99 2.86 -0.45
C ILE A 102 -5.84 4.33 0.00
N LEU A 103 -6.11 4.62 1.28
CA LEU A 103 -6.01 5.96 1.86
C LEU A 103 -4.58 6.29 2.32
N SER A 104 -3.68 5.31 2.35
CA SER A 104 -2.28 5.52 2.73
C SER A 104 -1.54 6.31 1.63
N PRO A 105 -0.69 7.31 1.98
CA PRO A 105 0.00 8.14 0.99
C PRO A 105 0.86 7.35 -0.01
N TRP A 106 1.45 6.26 0.44
CA TRP A 106 2.30 5.37 -0.35
C TRP A 106 1.52 4.37 -1.22
N ALA A 107 0.21 4.22 -1.03
CA ALA A 107 -0.58 3.15 -1.64
C ALA A 107 -0.97 3.41 -3.09
N ILE A 108 -1.12 4.68 -3.48
CA ILE A 108 -1.52 5.09 -4.83
C ILE A 108 -0.43 5.91 -5.50
N SER A 109 -0.22 5.63 -6.79
CA SER A 109 0.60 6.49 -7.65
C SER A 109 -0.07 7.85 -7.84
N GLN A 110 0.60 8.91 -7.39
CA GLN A 110 0.09 10.29 -7.43
C GLN A 110 0.14 10.90 -8.85
N ASP A 111 1.11 10.49 -9.65
CA ASP A 111 1.32 11.02 -11.01
C ASP A 111 1.54 9.89 -12.04
N PRO A 112 0.50 9.08 -12.32
CA PRO A 112 0.60 8.01 -13.31
C PRO A 112 0.80 8.54 -14.74
N ILE A 113 0.40 9.79 -15.02
CA ILE A 113 0.53 10.40 -16.36
C ILE A 113 1.97 10.89 -16.58
N GLY A 114 2.54 11.64 -15.66
CA GLY A 114 3.92 12.11 -15.77
C GLY A 114 4.94 10.99 -15.59
N LEU A 115 4.62 9.92 -14.83
CA LEU A 115 5.41 8.69 -14.86
C LEU A 115 5.44 8.08 -16.27
N ARG A 116 4.28 7.90 -16.91
CA ARG A 116 4.19 7.39 -18.28
C ARG A 116 5.02 8.22 -19.24
N GLU A 117 4.99 9.55 -19.13
CA GLU A 117 5.78 10.44 -19.99
C GLU A 117 7.29 10.30 -19.76
N ARG A 118 7.74 10.22 -18.50
CA ARG A 118 9.15 9.98 -18.16
C ARG A 118 9.64 8.65 -18.72
N VAL A 119 8.89 7.58 -18.46
CA VAL A 119 9.18 6.24 -19.00
C VAL A 119 9.22 6.24 -20.53
N SER A 120 8.30 6.96 -21.17
CA SER A 120 8.27 7.07 -22.64
C SER A 120 9.45 7.84 -23.22
N ASN A 121 9.99 8.82 -22.48
CA ASN A 121 11.19 9.56 -22.87
C ASN A 121 12.44 8.70 -22.75
N GLU A 122 12.61 8.02 -21.61
CA GLU A 122 13.77 7.17 -21.33
C GLU A 122 13.88 5.99 -22.29
N LEU A 123 12.73 5.42 -22.70
CA LEU A 123 12.67 4.32 -23.66
C LEU A 123 12.66 4.78 -25.13
N GLY A 124 12.74 6.08 -25.41
CA GLY A 124 12.74 6.62 -26.77
C GLY A 124 11.39 6.55 -27.51
N CYS A 125 10.31 6.11 -26.86
CA CYS A 125 9.00 5.95 -27.47
C CYS A 125 8.26 7.27 -27.75
N LYS A 126 8.65 8.39 -27.14
CA LYS A 126 7.99 9.69 -27.38
C LYS A 126 8.16 10.21 -28.82
N ASN A 127 9.32 9.97 -29.44
CA ASN A 127 9.60 10.46 -30.79
C ASN A 127 8.95 9.59 -31.88
N SER A 128 8.61 8.34 -31.55
CA SER A 128 8.04 7.37 -32.48
C SER A 128 6.51 7.34 -32.48
N ALA A 129 5.85 8.12 -31.63
CA ALA A 129 4.42 8.01 -31.35
C ALA A 129 3.74 9.38 -31.12
N PRO A 130 3.17 10.00 -32.17
CA PRO A 130 2.45 11.28 -32.03
C PRO A 130 1.13 11.14 -31.25
N ASN A 131 0.51 9.94 -31.24
CA ASN A 131 -0.75 9.67 -30.54
C ASN A 131 -0.57 8.66 -29.39
N LYS A 132 -1.52 8.67 -28.42
CA LYS A 132 -1.49 7.75 -27.26
C LYS A 132 -1.48 6.27 -27.66
N GLU A 133 -2.17 5.90 -28.74
CA GLU A 133 -2.22 4.52 -29.23
C GLU A 133 -0.87 4.05 -29.80
N ASP A 134 -0.17 4.94 -30.50
CA ASP A 134 1.17 4.67 -31.04
C ASP A 134 2.18 4.49 -29.91
N LEU A 135 1.98 5.20 -28.78
CA LEU A 135 2.83 5.07 -27.62
C LEU A 135 2.68 3.69 -26.97
N VAL A 136 1.45 3.22 -26.81
CA VAL A 136 1.18 1.86 -26.29
C VAL A 136 1.80 0.81 -27.21
N ARG A 137 1.70 1.00 -28.54
CA ARG A 137 2.31 0.08 -29.51
C ARG A 137 3.84 0.04 -29.36
N CYS A 138 4.47 1.19 -29.22
CA CYS A 138 5.92 1.27 -29.00
C CYS A 138 6.33 0.56 -27.70
N LEU A 139 5.67 0.87 -26.57
CA LEU A 139 5.97 0.26 -25.28
C LEU A 139 5.75 -1.26 -25.28
N ARG A 140 4.76 -1.77 -26.01
CA ARG A 140 4.53 -3.21 -26.19
C ARG A 140 5.60 -3.89 -27.04
N GLY A 141 6.20 -3.18 -27.99
CA GLY A 141 7.26 -3.68 -28.86
C GLY A 141 8.63 -3.80 -28.19
N LEU A 142 8.82 -3.19 -27.02
CA LEU A 142 10.08 -3.22 -26.29
C LEU A 142 10.30 -4.55 -25.54
N PRO A 143 11.56 -5.01 -25.43
CA PRO A 143 11.88 -6.18 -24.63
C PRO A 143 11.53 -5.95 -23.17
N LEU A 144 11.07 -7.00 -22.49
CA LEU A 144 10.66 -6.92 -21.09
C LEU A 144 11.78 -6.42 -20.18
N SER A 145 13.03 -6.80 -20.47
CA SER A 145 14.21 -6.35 -19.72
C SER A 145 14.40 -4.83 -19.76
N ALA A 146 14.11 -4.17 -20.88
CA ALA A 146 14.22 -2.72 -20.97
C ALA A 146 13.22 -2.02 -20.07
N ILE A 147 12.04 -2.61 -19.86
CA ILE A 147 11.01 -2.05 -18.98
C ILE A 147 11.38 -2.32 -17.53
N ILE A 148 11.67 -3.57 -17.14
CA ILE A 148 12.02 -3.95 -15.75
C ILE A 148 13.24 -3.19 -15.20
N ASN A 149 14.15 -2.78 -16.09
CA ASN A 149 15.33 -2.01 -15.70
C ASN A 149 15.02 -0.54 -15.40
N LEU A 150 13.82 -0.04 -15.74
CA LEU A 150 13.37 1.28 -15.36
C LEU A 150 13.00 1.29 -13.89
N ARG A 151 13.88 1.83 -13.06
CA ARG A 151 13.61 2.05 -11.64
C ARG A 151 13.33 3.52 -11.39
N PRO A 152 12.10 4.00 -11.63
CA PRO A 152 11.77 5.38 -11.31
C PRO A 152 11.92 5.58 -9.81
N THR A 153 12.67 6.61 -9.41
CA THR A 153 12.86 6.96 -8.01
C THR A 153 11.68 7.83 -7.55
N PRO A 154 10.78 7.31 -6.70
CA PRO A 154 9.74 8.15 -6.14
C PRO A 154 10.32 9.15 -5.14
N PRO A 155 9.61 10.27 -4.88
CA PRO A 155 9.82 11.01 -3.66
C PRO A 155 9.70 10.09 -2.45
N ARG A 156 10.51 10.33 -1.41
CA ARG A 156 10.47 9.55 -0.17
C ARG A 156 9.04 9.45 0.36
N PHE A 157 8.65 8.26 0.83
CA PHE A 157 7.32 7.92 1.38
C PHE A 157 6.17 7.83 0.36
N LEU A 158 6.45 7.98 -0.93
CA LEU A 158 5.46 7.80 -1.99
C LEU A 158 5.84 6.61 -2.86
N THR A 159 4.86 6.09 -3.60
CA THR A 159 5.13 5.10 -4.64
C THR A 159 5.24 5.74 -6.02
N ALA A 160 6.22 5.29 -6.81
CA ALA A 160 6.31 5.68 -8.21
C ALA A 160 5.30 4.87 -9.03
N ILE A 161 5.38 3.54 -8.88
CA ILE A 161 4.56 2.56 -9.60
C ILE A 161 3.66 1.87 -8.58
N GLY A 162 2.37 2.06 -8.72
CA GLY A 162 1.39 1.42 -7.86
C GLY A 162 -0.02 1.56 -8.41
N PRO A 163 -1.01 1.04 -7.68
CA PRO A 163 -2.42 1.25 -8.00
C PRO A 163 -2.71 2.73 -8.27
N TRP A 164 -3.59 3.01 -9.22
CA TRP A 164 -4.06 4.36 -9.51
C TRP A 164 -5.56 4.35 -9.75
N THR A 165 -6.21 5.47 -9.46
CA THR A 165 -7.65 5.68 -9.68
C THR A 165 -7.85 6.69 -10.81
N SER A 166 -8.99 6.62 -11.50
CA SER A 166 -9.25 7.37 -12.73
C SER A 166 -9.64 8.85 -12.51
N ARG A 167 -9.03 9.54 -11.53
CA ARG A 167 -9.13 11.00 -11.18
C ARG A 167 -9.98 11.37 -9.96
N VAL A 168 -10.35 10.41 -9.13
CA VAL A 168 -11.05 10.69 -7.87
C VAL A 168 -10.06 10.46 -6.72
N GLU A 169 -9.92 11.48 -5.88
CA GLU A 169 -9.19 11.38 -4.61
C GLU A 169 -9.60 10.11 -3.86
N PRO A 170 -8.66 9.30 -3.34
CA PRO A 170 -8.97 8.01 -2.72
C PRO A 170 -10.03 8.11 -1.61
N SER A 171 -10.01 9.20 -0.85
CA SER A 171 -10.99 9.51 0.17
C SER A 171 -12.41 9.61 -0.40
N VAL A 172 -12.59 10.37 -1.49
CA VAL A 172 -13.87 10.53 -2.19
C VAL A 172 -14.29 9.20 -2.83
N ALA A 173 -13.35 8.39 -3.34
CA ALA A 173 -13.67 7.09 -3.91
C ALA A 173 -14.21 6.10 -2.87
N VAL A 174 -13.61 6.05 -1.67
CA VAL A 174 -14.10 5.23 -0.55
C VAL A 174 -15.44 5.78 -0.03
N GLU A 175 -15.60 7.09 0.06
CA GLU A 175 -16.86 7.70 0.44
C GLU A 175 -17.96 7.48 -0.62
N GLY A 176 -17.63 7.45 -1.90
CA GLY A 176 -18.57 7.10 -2.97
C GLY A 176 -18.79 5.60 -3.14
N ALA A 177 -18.09 4.74 -2.39
CA ALA A 177 -18.13 3.30 -2.59
C ALA A 177 -19.54 2.73 -2.32
N GLY A 178 -20.03 1.97 -3.29
CA GLY A 178 -21.38 1.40 -3.29
C GLY A 178 -21.48 0.03 -2.61
N GLU A 179 -22.46 -0.76 -3.07
CA GLU A 179 -22.81 -2.09 -2.51
C GLU A 179 -21.63 -3.05 -2.25
N PRO A 180 -20.61 -3.22 -3.13
CA PRO A 180 -19.52 -4.18 -2.87
C PRO A 180 -18.74 -3.88 -1.58
N PHE A 181 -18.61 -2.58 -1.25
CA PHE A 181 -17.94 -2.11 -0.05
C PHE A 181 -18.79 -2.37 1.21
N LEU A 182 -20.12 -2.34 1.11
CA LEU A 182 -21.01 -2.52 2.29
C LEU A 182 -21.41 -3.97 2.54
N SER A 183 -21.45 -4.77 1.48
CA SER A 183 -21.88 -6.18 1.56
C SER A 183 -20.77 -7.13 2.01
N SER A 184 -19.51 -6.72 1.92
CA SER A 184 -18.36 -7.54 2.29
C SER A 184 -17.97 -7.35 3.76
N GLN A 185 -17.51 -8.40 4.43
CA GLN A 185 -16.95 -8.28 5.78
C GLN A 185 -15.50 -7.84 5.69
N LEU A 186 -15.09 -6.89 6.54
CA LEU A 186 -13.75 -6.30 6.50
C LEU A 186 -13.00 -6.57 7.80
N LEU A 187 -11.83 -7.21 7.69
CA LEU A 187 -10.85 -7.36 8.76
C LEU A 187 -9.67 -6.44 8.47
N LEU A 188 -9.27 -5.62 9.43
CA LEU A 188 -8.16 -4.69 9.31
C LEU A 188 -7.14 -4.97 10.41
N GLY A 189 -5.85 -4.90 10.08
CA GLY A 189 -4.78 -5.18 11.01
C GLY A 189 -3.64 -4.18 10.91
N THR A 190 -3.08 -3.81 12.05
CA THR A 190 -1.81 -3.07 12.13
C THR A 190 -0.81 -3.76 13.05
N THR A 191 0.46 -3.40 12.90
CA THR A 191 1.53 -3.75 13.85
C THR A 191 1.88 -2.55 14.73
N SER A 192 2.61 -2.78 15.83
CA SER A 192 3.08 -1.69 16.71
C SER A 192 4.05 -0.72 16.03
N THR A 193 4.74 -1.12 14.95
CA THR A 193 5.68 -0.25 14.24
C THR A 193 5.66 -0.58 12.76
N GLU A 194 4.85 0.16 12.01
CA GLU A 194 4.67 -0.04 10.56
C GLU A 194 5.82 0.55 9.75
N SER A 195 6.33 1.70 10.18
CA SER A 195 7.36 2.47 9.46
C SER A 195 8.79 2.03 9.78
N TYR A 196 8.97 0.83 10.33
CA TYR A 196 10.29 0.32 10.71
C TYR A 196 11.29 0.32 9.53
N LEU A 197 10.81 0.08 8.32
CA LEU A 197 11.62 0.03 7.10
C LEU A 197 11.97 1.42 6.53
N ASP A 198 11.48 2.51 7.11
CA ASP A 198 11.74 3.88 6.64
C ASP A 198 13.08 4.45 7.12
N LEU A 199 13.72 3.77 8.08
CA LEU A 199 15.03 4.09 8.62
C LEU A 199 16.07 3.05 8.18
N ASN A 200 17.33 3.48 8.07
CA ASN A 200 18.42 2.56 7.76
C ASN A 200 18.84 1.77 9.01
N ASN A 201 19.62 0.70 8.83
CA ASN A 201 20.03 -0.17 9.94
C ASN A 201 20.85 0.56 11.02
N GLN A 202 21.62 1.59 10.65
CA GLN A 202 22.43 2.37 11.59
C GLN A 202 21.54 3.25 12.47
N ASP A 203 20.59 3.97 11.88
CA ASP A 203 19.58 4.79 12.56
C ASP A 203 18.74 3.92 13.50
N ILE A 204 18.40 2.72 13.05
CA ILE A 204 17.68 1.74 13.85
C ILE A 204 18.52 1.31 15.05
N GLN A 205 19.79 0.97 14.85
CA GLN A 205 20.63 0.44 15.91
C GLN A 205 21.04 1.49 16.95
N TYR A 206 21.41 2.69 16.50
CA TYR A 206 22.02 3.72 17.35
C TYR A 206 21.07 4.89 17.69
N GLY A 207 19.90 4.95 17.04
CA GLY A 207 18.97 6.07 17.18
C GLY A 207 19.24 7.20 16.17
N ILE A 208 18.51 8.30 16.30
CA ILE A 208 18.63 9.47 15.43
C ILE A 208 18.73 10.76 16.23
N GLU A 209 19.44 11.73 15.65
CA GLU A 209 19.56 13.08 16.20
C GLU A 209 18.34 13.95 15.86
N GLU A 210 18.14 15.03 16.62
CA GLU A 210 16.97 15.92 16.45
C GLU A 210 16.91 16.55 15.05
N ASP A 211 18.06 16.96 14.50
CA ASP A 211 18.14 17.50 13.15
C ASP A 211 17.75 16.47 12.07
N GLN A 212 18.08 15.20 12.29
CA GLN A 212 17.69 14.12 11.41
C GLN A 212 16.19 13.87 11.50
N ARG A 213 15.63 13.75 12.72
CA ARG A 213 14.18 13.68 12.97
C ARG A 213 13.43 14.79 12.24
N ASN A 214 13.84 16.05 12.45
CA ASN A 214 13.20 17.21 11.84
C ASN A 214 13.26 17.17 10.30
N ARG A 215 14.37 16.72 9.71
CA ARG A 215 14.48 16.54 8.24
C ARG A 215 13.55 15.44 7.72
N VAL A 216 13.47 14.31 8.43
CA VAL A 216 12.60 13.18 8.08
C VAL A 216 11.13 13.62 8.10
N LEU A 217 10.68 14.21 9.20
CA LEU A 217 9.29 14.66 9.37
C LEU A 217 8.92 15.79 8.38
N ARG A 218 9.80 16.76 8.12
CA ARG A 218 9.55 17.78 7.09
C ARG A 218 9.41 17.17 5.70
N THR A 219 10.24 16.18 5.37
CA THR A 219 10.17 15.48 4.09
C THR A 219 8.84 14.73 3.96
N TYR A 220 8.41 14.05 5.02
CA TYR A 220 7.11 13.39 5.09
C TYR A 220 5.97 14.38 4.86
N VAL A 221 5.91 15.46 5.67
CA VAL A 221 4.82 16.44 5.59
C VAL A 221 4.75 17.10 4.21
N ARG A 222 5.90 17.48 3.63
CA ARG A 222 5.95 18.09 2.30
C ARG A 222 5.45 17.17 1.19
N ASN A 223 5.69 15.86 1.31
CA ASN A 223 5.33 14.90 0.28
C ASN A 223 3.90 14.35 0.46
N ALA A 224 3.40 14.27 1.70
CA ALA A 224 2.08 13.73 2.02
C ALA A 224 0.95 14.79 2.01
N TYR A 225 1.28 16.06 2.23
CA TYR A 225 0.30 17.16 2.32
C TYR A 225 0.61 18.28 1.33
N VAL A 226 -0.44 19.04 0.96
CA VAL A 226 -0.34 20.16 0.01
C VAL A 226 -0.39 21.52 0.71
N TYR A 227 -1.15 21.64 1.80
CA TYR A 227 -1.44 22.90 2.48
C TYR A 227 -0.97 22.86 3.95
N HIS A 228 -0.72 24.04 4.54
CA HIS A 228 -0.38 24.22 5.96
C HIS A 228 0.82 23.39 6.44
N LEU A 229 1.85 23.26 5.61
CA LEU A 229 2.98 22.37 5.86
C LEU A 229 3.73 22.71 7.16
N ASN A 230 3.87 24.00 7.48
CA ASN A 230 4.62 24.44 8.66
C ASN A 230 3.86 24.16 9.95
N GLU A 231 2.54 24.36 9.93
CA GLU A 231 1.64 24.11 11.04
C GLU A 231 1.54 22.61 11.30
N ILE A 232 1.32 21.80 10.25
CA ILE A 232 1.27 20.34 10.36
C ILE A 232 2.59 19.81 10.92
N PHE A 233 3.73 20.25 10.38
CA PHE A 233 5.03 19.84 10.90
C PHE A 233 5.22 20.21 12.37
N SER A 234 4.82 21.42 12.77
CA SER A 234 4.96 21.89 14.15
C SER A 234 4.08 21.09 15.11
N THR A 235 2.85 20.76 14.71
CA THR A 235 1.92 19.94 15.48
C THR A 235 2.41 18.51 15.61
N VAL A 236 2.81 17.87 14.52
CA VAL A 236 3.36 16.50 14.54
C VAL A 236 4.61 16.43 15.42
N ARG A 237 5.52 17.40 15.28
CA ARG A 237 6.71 17.46 16.14
C ARG A 237 6.32 17.61 17.61
N ASN A 238 5.32 18.43 17.92
CA ASN A 238 4.88 18.65 19.30
C ASN A 238 4.22 17.41 19.92
N GLU A 239 3.35 16.73 19.16
CA GLU A 239 2.60 15.56 19.61
C GLU A 239 3.53 14.38 19.91
N TYR A 240 4.46 14.10 18.99
CA TYR A 240 5.41 12.98 19.13
C TYR A 240 6.72 13.41 19.81
N THR A 241 6.66 14.34 20.76
CA THR A 241 7.78 14.67 21.65
C THR A 241 7.36 14.35 23.08
N ASP A 242 8.11 13.47 23.74
CA ASP A 242 7.92 13.18 25.16
C ASP A 242 8.45 14.34 26.01
N TRP A 243 7.56 15.28 26.35
CA TRP A 243 7.87 16.47 27.13
C TRP A 243 8.17 16.18 28.61
N GLU A 244 7.90 14.97 29.11
CA GLU A 244 8.26 14.58 30.48
C GLU A 244 9.77 14.42 30.63
N LYS A 245 10.47 14.12 29.52
CA LYS A 245 11.92 13.97 29.47
C LYS A 245 12.59 15.26 28.96
N PRO A 246 13.36 15.99 29.79
CA PRO A 246 14.04 17.21 29.35
C PRO A 246 15.19 16.92 28.37
N ILE A 247 15.82 15.74 28.47
CA ILE A 247 16.89 15.30 27.58
C ILE A 247 16.34 14.19 26.69
N GLN A 248 16.34 14.44 25.38
CA GLN A 248 15.88 13.49 24.38
C GLN A 248 17.03 12.59 23.96
N HIS A 249 16.99 11.31 24.36
CA HIS A 249 17.96 10.31 23.92
C HIS A 249 17.73 9.95 22.45
N PRO A 250 18.78 9.69 21.63
CA PRO A 250 18.62 9.35 20.21
C PRO A 250 17.69 8.17 19.92
N ILE A 251 17.62 7.20 20.84
CA ILE A 251 16.70 6.05 20.78
C ILE A 251 15.24 6.49 20.92
N ASN A 252 14.94 7.39 21.88
CA ASN A 252 13.58 7.91 22.06
C ASN A 252 13.16 8.73 20.85
N LEU A 253 14.07 9.56 20.31
CA LEU A 253 13.82 10.33 19.09
C LEU A 253 13.54 9.43 17.89
N ARG A 254 14.27 8.30 17.77
CA ARG A 254 14.01 7.27 16.75
C ARG A 254 12.61 6.69 16.93
N ASP A 255 12.28 6.23 18.13
CA ASP A 255 11.00 5.56 18.41
C ASP A 255 9.81 6.48 18.18
N SER A 256 9.83 7.71 18.70
CA SER A 256 8.77 8.70 18.46
C SER A 256 8.68 9.11 16.99
N THR A 257 9.79 9.10 16.25
CA THR A 257 9.77 9.36 14.79
C THR A 257 9.15 8.19 14.03
N LEU A 258 9.46 6.96 14.40
CA LEU A 258 8.86 5.75 13.82
C LEU A 258 7.36 5.69 14.13
N GLU A 259 6.94 6.08 15.32
CA GLU A 259 5.54 6.17 15.71
C GLU A 259 4.79 7.20 14.86
N ALA A 260 5.33 8.43 14.75
CA ALA A 260 4.75 9.49 13.92
C ALA A 260 4.59 9.08 12.44
N LEU A 261 5.60 8.40 11.89
CA LEU A 261 5.55 7.90 10.52
C LEU A 261 4.56 6.74 10.37
N SER A 262 4.55 5.79 11.32
CA SER A 262 3.64 4.64 11.29
C SER A 262 2.18 5.08 11.31
N ASP A 263 1.89 6.05 12.17
CA ASP A 263 0.55 6.63 12.31
C ASP A 263 0.12 7.36 11.05
N GLY A 264 0.99 8.24 10.55
CA GLY A 264 0.71 9.04 9.36
C GLY A 264 0.62 8.23 8.06
N HIS A 265 1.45 7.19 7.91
CA HIS A 265 1.48 6.36 6.70
C HIS A 265 0.37 5.33 6.65
N THR A 266 0.13 4.64 7.77
CA THR A 266 -0.58 3.35 7.73
C THR A 266 -1.72 3.32 8.74
N VAL A 267 -1.46 3.60 10.02
CA VAL A 267 -2.46 3.39 11.07
C VAL A 267 -3.65 4.35 10.92
N ALA A 268 -3.42 5.66 10.82
CA ALA A 268 -4.51 6.63 10.71
C ALA A 268 -5.32 6.47 9.41
N PRO A 269 -4.71 6.27 8.23
CA PRO A 269 -5.46 5.95 7.01
C PRO A 269 -6.28 4.65 7.10
N LEU A 270 -5.73 3.59 7.70
CA LEU A 270 -6.43 2.32 7.87
C LEU A 270 -7.60 2.43 8.86
N LEU A 271 -7.42 3.14 9.98
CA LEU A 271 -8.49 3.45 10.92
C LEU A 271 -9.58 4.33 10.29
N ARG A 272 -9.20 5.29 9.46
CA ARG A 272 -10.17 6.11 8.70
C ARG A 272 -11.01 5.23 7.78
N LEU A 273 -10.40 4.27 7.07
CA LEU A 273 -11.14 3.31 6.26
C LEU A 273 -12.09 2.46 7.10
N ALA A 274 -11.61 1.94 8.25
CA ALA A 274 -12.40 1.16 9.20
C ALA A 274 -13.63 1.95 9.69
N TYR A 275 -13.44 3.23 9.99
CA TYR A 275 -14.50 4.14 10.38
C TYR A 275 -15.52 4.36 9.25
N LEU A 276 -15.05 4.60 8.02
CA LEU A 276 -15.94 4.81 6.86
C LEU A 276 -16.79 3.57 6.54
N HIS A 277 -16.22 2.37 6.72
CA HIS A 277 -16.91 1.09 6.54
C HIS A 277 -17.92 0.82 7.66
N SER A 278 -17.48 0.92 8.93
CA SER A 278 -18.33 0.62 10.09
C SER A 278 -19.48 1.62 10.28
N ARG A 279 -19.26 2.91 9.99
CA ARG A 279 -20.29 3.96 10.05
C ARG A 279 -21.49 3.66 9.16
N ARG A 280 -21.31 2.87 8.09
CA ARG A 280 -22.38 2.47 7.16
C ARG A 280 -23.05 1.15 7.54
N GLY A 281 -22.72 0.59 8.71
CA GLY A 281 -23.33 -0.63 9.25
C GLY A 281 -22.71 -1.94 8.75
N ALA A 282 -21.60 -1.88 8.01
CA ALA A 282 -20.95 -3.08 7.49
C ALA A 282 -20.06 -3.76 8.57
N PRO A 283 -20.03 -5.11 8.64
CA PRO A 283 -19.24 -5.83 9.64
C PRO A 283 -17.74 -5.54 9.50
N THR A 284 -17.18 -4.90 10.52
CA THR A 284 -15.79 -4.42 10.53
C THR A 284 -15.09 -4.91 11.78
N TYR A 285 -13.93 -5.53 11.61
CA TYR A 285 -13.08 -6.01 12.69
C TYR A 285 -11.71 -5.37 12.57
N PHE A 286 -11.13 -4.96 13.70
CA PHE A 286 -9.81 -4.36 13.75
C PHE A 286 -8.96 -5.11 14.77
N TYR A 287 -7.70 -5.40 14.42
CA TYR A 287 -6.73 -5.98 15.35
C TYR A 287 -5.41 -5.21 15.34
N HIS A 288 -4.72 -5.27 16.47
CA HIS A 288 -3.37 -4.76 16.63
C HIS A 288 -2.45 -5.93 16.98
N PHE A 289 -1.39 -6.12 16.19
CA PHE A 289 -0.41 -7.17 16.36
C PHE A 289 0.82 -6.63 17.07
N ASN A 290 1.00 -7.00 18.33
CA ASN A 290 2.08 -6.53 19.20
C ASN A 290 3.10 -7.62 19.57
N TYR A 291 3.13 -8.73 18.84
CA TYR A 291 4.08 -9.80 19.13
C TYR A 291 5.37 -9.62 18.32
N GLN A 292 6.52 -9.63 19.00
CA GLN A 292 7.83 -9.63 18.35
C GLN A 292 8.40 -11.05 18.29
N THR A 293 8.71 -11.52 17.09
CA THR A 293 9.32 -12.83 16.88
C THR A 293 10.75 -12.87 17.41
N LYS A 294 11.13 -13.94 18.10
CA LYS A 294 12.48 -14.14 18.65
C LYS A 294 13.55 -14.31 17.57
N GLU A 295 13.18 -14.88 16.43
CA GLU A 295 14.00 -15.05 15.22
C GLU A 295 13.87 -13.83 14.29
N SER A 296 14.11 -12.62 14.80
CA SER A 296 14.12 -11.43 13.95
C SER A 296 15.54 -10.92 13.74
N ASP A 297 15.89 -10.53 12.52
CA ASP A 297 17.15 -9.83 12.17
C ASP A 297 17.30 -8.44 12.83
N TYR A 298 16.35 -8.07 13.68
CA TYR A 298 16.20 -6.77 14.29
C TYR A 298 16.42 -6.83 15.81
N PRO A 299 17.00 -5.76 16.40
CA PRO A 299 17.23 -5.70 17.83
C PRO A 299 15.91 -5.87 18.59
N GLN A 300 15.88 -6.83 19.51
CA GLN A 300 14.76 -7.03 20.43
C GLN A 300 14.73 -5.85 21.39
N VAL A 301 13.58 -5.21 21.55
CA VAL A 301 13.40 -4.24 22.63
C VAL A 301 13.22 -5.06 23.91
N GLU A 302 14.25 -5.12 24.76
CA GLU A 302 14.09 -5.66 26.12
C GLU A 302 13.07 -4.78 26.86
N ILE A 303 11.84 -5.25 26.98
CA ILE A 303 10.88 -4.69 27.94
C ILE A 303 11.41 -5.07 29.32
N ARG A 304 12.18 -4.17 29.94
CA ARG A 304 12.53 -4.29 31.36
C ARG A 304 11.30 -3.93 32.17
N TYR A 305 10.69 -4.95 32.78
CA TYR A 305 9.68 -4.79 33.82
C TYR A 305 10.26 -4.15 35.08
#